data_AF-A0A7S1HQL1-F1
#
_entry.id   AF-A0A7S1HQL1-F1
#
_cell.length_a   1.000
_cell.length_b   1.000
_cell.length_c   1.000
_cell.angle_alpha   90.00
_cell.angle_beta   90.00
_cell.angle_gamma   90.00
#
_symmetry.space_group_name_H-M   'P 1'
#
loop_
_entity.id
_entity.type
_entity.pdbx_description
1 polymer ?
#
loop_
_entity_poly.entity_id
_entity_poly.type
_entity_poly.pdbx_seq_one_letter_code
_entity_poly.pdbx_strand_id
1 'polypeptide(L)'
;SSFETTEEEPRIRNEEWQTVRAFLMEKLGKGTSGSLYISGVPGSGKSFIVQQAIASAQRQLFGGTSKKRTKVVHINCMSLQDPRRIFGILLEKGFGKHCTSNAFEKDHHYALSHLRKAVSAGGARKKAPGEMLVL
;
A
#
# COMPACT_ATOMS: atom_id res chain seq x y z
N SER A 1 15.31 -4.85 -0.03
CA SER A 1 16.02 -3.80 0.69
C SER A 1 15.05 -3.20 1.68
N SER A 2 15.18 -3.58 2.95
CA SER A 2 14.35 -3.05 4.03
C SER A 2 15.02 -1.76 4.48
N PHE A 3 14.34 -0.63 4.28
CA PHE A 3 14.76 0.63 4.88
C PHE A 3 14.47 0.54 6.38
N GLU A 4 15.42 0.97 7.19
CA GLU A 4 15.32 0.96 8.64
C GLU A 4 14.27 2.00 9.07
N THR A 5 13.08 1.52 9.44
CA THR A 5 12.00 2.36 9.96
C THR A 5 12.22 2.57 11.45
N THR A 6 12.52 3.79 11.84
CA THR A 6 12.70 4.20 13.23
C THR A 6 11.36 4.45 13.90
N GLU A 7 11.31 4.35 15.24
CA GLU A 7 10.08 4.61 16.00
C GLU A 7 9.82 6.10 16.21
N GLU A 8 10.85 6.93 16.03
CA GLU A 8 10.82 8.37 16.27
C GLU A 8 10.36 9.18 15.04
N GLU A 9 9.72 10.32 15.32
CA GLU A 9 9.40 11.35 14.34
C GLU A 9 10.70 11.79 13.62
N PRO A 10 10.71 11.82 12.27
CA PRO A 10 11.91 12.17 11.54
C PRO A 10 12.31 13.63 11.81
N ARG A 11 13.57 13.85 12.19
CA ARG A 11 14.11 15.19 12.47
C ARG A 11 14.18 16.10 11.25
N ILE A 12 14.25 15.50 10.07
CA ILE A 12 14.29 16.20 8.77
C ILE A 12 12.98 16.00 8.03
N ARG A 13 12.58 16.99 7.23
CA ARG A 13 11.39 16.90 6.35
C ARG A 13 10.10 16.61 7.15
N ASN A 14 9.99 17.24 8.32
CA ASN A 14 8.92 16.96 9.27
C ASN A 14 7.55 17.37 8.71
N GLU A 15 7.47 18.52 8.04
CA GLU A 15 6.23 19.01 7.43
C GLU A 15 5.71 18.04 6.35
N GLU A 16 6.60 17.52 5.49
CA GLU A 16 6.20 16.54 4.49
C GLU A 16 5.79 15.21 5.12
N TRP A 17 6.50 14.77 6.17
CA TRP A 17 6.12 13.57 6.92
C TRP A 17 4.75 13.72 7.58
N GLN A 18 4.48 14.85 8.24
CA GLN A 18 3.20 15.16 8.85
C GLN A 18 2.07 15.18 7.80
N THR A 19 2.32 15.77 6.63
CA THR A 19 1.35 15.80 5.51
C THR A 19 1.01 14.39 5.03
N VAL A 20 2.01 13.55 4.74
CA VAL A 20 1.80 12.17 4.29
C VAL A 20 1.11 11.35 5.38
N ARG A 21 1.54 11.49 6.63
CA ARG A 21 0.96 10.79 7.78
C ARG A 21 -0.49 11.19 8.01
N ALA A 22 -0.82 12.47 7.98
CA ALA A 22 -2.19 12.96 8.15
C ALA A 22 -3.12 12.38 7.08
N PHE A 23 -2.68 12.38 5.81
CA PHE A 23 -3.42 11.74 4.72
C PHE A 23 -3.67 10.25 4.99
N LEU A 24 -2.62 9.50 5.37
CA LEU A 24 -2.75 8.06 5.67
C LEU A 24 -3.69 7.81 6.86
N MET A 25 -3.54 8.58 7.94
CA MET A 25 -4.39 8.47 9.13
C MET A 25 -5.85 8.72 8.80
N GLU A 26 -6.14 9.74 7.98
CA GLU A 26 -7.50 10.03 7.54
C GLU A 26 -8.10 8.88 6.72
N LYS A 27 -7.38 8.43 5.68
CA LYS A 27 -7.90 7.41 4.75
C LYS A 27 -8.04 6.04 5.41
N LEU A 28 -7.03 5.62 6.17
CA LEU A 28 -7.06 4.34 6.89
C LEU A 28 -8.06 4.37 8.05
N GLY A 29 -8.13 5.47 8.81
CA GLY A 29 -9.06 5.62 9.93
C GLY A 29 -10.53 5.61 9.48
N LYS A 30 -10.84 6.28 8.37
CA LYS A 30 -12.21 6.30 7.80
C LYS A 30 -12.52 5.08 6.92
N GLY A 31 -11.52 4.27 6.55
CA GLY A 31 -11.69 3.18 5.57
C GLY A 31 -12.13 3.69 4.20
N THR A 32 -11.60 4.83 3.76
CA THR A 32 -11.98 5.51 2.50
C THR A 32 -10.81 5.59 1.53
N SER A 33 -11.04 5.41 0.23
CA SER A 33 -10.01 5.46 -0.81
C SER A 33 -9.43 6.87 -0.96
N GLY A 34 -8.20 6.94 -1.48
CA GLY A 34 -7.54 8.19 -1.83
C GLY A 34 -6.24 7.93 -2.56
N SER A 35 -5.73 8.94 -3.27
CA SER A 35 -4.40 8.89 -3.89
C SER A 35 -3.61 10.13 -3.47
N LEU A 36 -2.29 9.98 -3.34
CA LEU A 36 -1.36 11.05 -3.03
C LEU A 36 -0.21 11.01 -4.02
N TYR A 37 0.00 12.12 -4.74
CA TYR A 37 1.13 12.28 -5.65
C TYR A 37 2.26 13.04 -4.95
N ILE A 38 3.47 12.48 -5.00
CA ILE A 38 4.66 13.07 -4.37
C ILE A 38 5.74 13.20 -5.44
N SER A 39 6.26 14.41 -5.61
CA SER A 39 7.29 14.74 -6.60
C SER A 39 8.54 15.35 -5.96
N GLY A 40 9.62 15.43 -6.74
CA GLY A 40 10.91 16.00 -6.31
C GLY A 40 12.10 15.27 -6.93
N VAL A 41 13.27 15.89 -6.88
CA VAL A 41 14.50 15.36 -7.47
C VAL A 41 14.94 14.00 -6.87
N PRO A 42 15.62 13.12 -7.63
CA PRO A 42 16.19 11.89 -7.07
C PRO A 42 17.08 12.18 -5.85
N GLY A 43 17.05 11.29 -4.85
CA GLY A 43 17.82 11.48 -3.60
C GLY A 43 17.16 12.41 -2.56
N SER A 44 16.04 13.07 -2.85
CA SER A 44 15.37 13.99 -1.92
C SER A 44 14.60 13.34 -0.75
N GLY A 45 14.89 12.07 -0.41
CA GLY A 45 14.29 11.39 0.74
C GLY A 45 12.78 11.06 0.65
N LYS A 46 12.14 11.18 -0.52
CA LYS A 46 10.68 10.91 -0.68
C LYS A 46 10.27 9.54 -0.17
N SER A 47 10.92 8.47 -0.67
CA SER A 47 10.60 7.10 -0.29
C SER A 47 10.80 6.85 1.20
N PHE A 48 11.83 7.47 1.80
CA PHE A 48 12.10 7.41 3.23
C PHE A 48 10.95 8.02 4.04
N ILE A 49 10.52 9.25 3.69
CA ILE A 49 9.44 9.93 4.41
C ILE A 49 8.11 9.17 4.30
N VAL A 50 7.81 8.63 3.11
CA VAL A 50 6.61 7.81 2.91
C VAL A 50 6.63 6.56 3.78
N GLN A 51 7.76 5.85 3.85
CA GLN A 51 7.89 4.64 4.66
C GLN A 51 7.75 4.94 6.16
N GLN A 52 8.36 6.02 6.63
CA GLN A 52 8.24 6.46 8.04
C GLN A 52 6.80 6.85 8.37
N ALA A 53 6.11 7.56 7.47
CA ALA A 53 4.71 7.92 7.66
C ALA A 53 3.79 6.70 7.70
N ILE A 54 4.01 5.71 6.83
CA ILE A 54 3.28 4.42 6.82
C ILE A 54 3.49 3.68 8.15
N ALA A 55 4.74 3.50 8.58
CA ALA A 55 5.06 2.79 9.81
C ALA A 55 4.40 3.46 11.03
N SER A 56 4.49 4.79 11.11
CA SER A 56 3.83 5.57 12.17
C SER A 56 2.31 5.42 12.16
N ALA A 57 1.67 5.60 11.00
CA ALA A 57 0.21 5.49 10.88
C ALA A 57 -0.30 4.08 11.22
N GLN A 58 0.39 3.05 10.75
CA GLN A 58 0.03 1.66 11.08
C GLN A 58 0.17 1.38 12.58
N ARG A 59 1.25 1.85 13.21
CA ARG A 59 1.46 1.69 14.66
C ARG A 59 0.34 2.37 15.45
N GLN A 60 0.00 3.61 15.10
CA GLN A 60 -1.04 4.35 15.82
C GLN A 60 -2.43 3.74 15.65
N LEU A 61 -2.78 3.26 14.47
CA LEU A 61 -4.10 2.70 14.19
C LEU A 61 -4.26 1.23 14.63
N PHE A 62 -3.18 0.44 14.58
CA PHE A 62 -3.25 -1.02 14.72
C PHE A 62 -2.27 -1.61 15.75
N GLY A 63 -1.45 -0.80 16.42
CA GLY A 63 -0.41 -1.25 17.35
C GLY A 63 -0.92 -2.00 18.59
N GLY A 64 -2.21 -1.86 18.94
CA GLY A 64 -2.83 -2.52 20.10
C GLY A 64 -3.65 -3.78 19.81
N THR A 65 -3.87 -4.17 18.54
CA THR A 65 -4.76 -5.31 18.21
C THR A 65 -4.19 -6.23 17.12
N SER A 66 -4.10 -7.52 17.44
CA SER A 66 -3.52 -8.57 16.58
C SER A 66 -4.33 -8.88 15.30
N LYS A 67 -5.57 -8.36 15.15
CA LYS A 67 -6.53 -8.91 14.18
C LYS A 67 -6.78 -8.09 12.90
N LYS A 68 -6.31 -6.84 12.79
CA LYS A 68 -6.55 -6.02 11.58
C LYS A 68 -5.34 -5.16 11.25
N ARG A 69 -4.40 -5.69 10.47
CA ARG A 69 -3.29 -4.92 9.90
C ARG A 69 -3.61 -4.53 8.46
N THR A 70 -3.49 -3.24 8.15
CA THR A 70 -3.47 -2.79 6.74
C THR A 70 -2.28 -3.44 6.03
N LYS A 71 -2.53 -4.07 4.88
CA LYS A 71 -1.46 -4.58 4.03
C LYS A 71 -0.88 -3.44 3.19
N VAL A 72 0.44 -3.34 3.19
CA VAL A 72 1.19 -2.35 2.41
C VAL A 72 1.92 -3.08 1.30
N VAL A 73 1.70 -2.66 0.05
CA VAL A 73 2.35 -3.24 -1.13
C VAL A 73 3.21 -2.16 -1.77
N HIS A 74 4.53 -2.33 -1.71
CA HIS A 74 5.47 -1.46 -2.42
C HIS A 74 5.75 -2.04 -3.81
N ILE A 75 5.57 -1.22 -4.84
CA ILE A 75 5.86 -1.57 -6.23
C ILE A 75 6.85 -0.55 -6.78
N ASN A 76 8.06 -1.01 -7.11
CA ASN A 76 9.03 -0.20 -7.83
C ASN A 76 8.84 -0.45 -9.33
N CYS A 77 8.31 0.53 -10.06
CA CYS A 77 8.08 0.42 -11.49
C CYS A 77 9.37 0.15 -12.28
N MET A 78 10.53 0.63 -11.82
CA MET A 78 11.82 0.39 -12.47
C MET A 78 12.33 -1.05 -12.30
N SER A 79 11.76 -1.80 -11.36
CA SER A 79 12.07 -3.23 -11.18
C SER A 79 11.21 -4.16 -12.04
N LEU A 80 10.25 -3.60 -12.78
CA LEU A 80 9.33 -4.36 -13.62
C LEU A 80 9.88 -4.45 -15.04
N GLN A 81 9.98 -5.67 -15.56
CA GLN A 81 10.26 -5.90 -16.98
C GLN A 81 9.06 -5.56 -17.87
N ASP A 82 7.85 -5.69 -17.32
CA ASP A 82 6.58 -5.38 -17.99
C ASP A 82 5.66 -4.63 -17.01
N PRO A 83 5.14 -3.43 -17.36
CA PRO A 83 4.23 -2.67 -16.50
C PRO A 83 2.95 -3.43 -16.14
N ARG A 84 2.51 -4.37 -16.98
CA ARG A 84 1.31 -5.18 -16.73
C ARG A 84 1.44 -6.09 -15.52
N ARG A 85 2.67 -6.39 -15.10
CA ARG A 85 2.97 -7.23 -13.93
C ARG A 85 2.48 -6.63 -12.61
N ILE A 86 2.18 -5.32 -12.56
CA ILE A 86 1.61 -4.62 -11.40
C ILE A 86 0.38 -5.34 -10.85
N PHE A 87 -0.53 -5.80 -11.73
CA PHE A 87 -1.78 -6.44 -11.30
C PHE A 87 -1.55 -7.80 -10.61
N GLY A 88 -0.60 -8.60 -11.12
CA GLY A 88 -0.21 -9.86 -10.50
C GLY A 88 0.45 -9.64 -9.13
N ILE A 89 1.33 -8.64 -9.04
CA ILE A 89 1.98 -8.27 -7.77
C ILE A 89 0.95 -7.84 -6.72
N LEU A 90 -0.05 -7.05 -7.10
CA LEU A 90 -1.10 -6.60 -6.20
C LEU A 90 -2.00 -7.77 -5.74
N LEU A 91 -2.33 -8.70 -6.62
CA LEU A 91 -3.07 -9.91 -6.27
C LEU A 91 -2.33 -10.78 -5.25
N GLU A 92 -1.05 -11.04 -5.51
CA GLU A 92 -0.23 -11.91 -4.68
C GLU A 92 0.05 -11.26 -3.32
N LYS A 93 0.64 -10.06 -3.31
CA LYS A 93 1.07 -9.38 -2.09
C LYS A 93 -0.09 -8.75 -1.32
N GLY A 94 -1.07 -8.20 -2.05
CA GLY A 94 -2.23 -7.54 -1.45
C GLY A 94 -3.29 -8.53 -1.00
N PHE A 95 -3.67 -9.49 -1.84
CA PHE A 95 -4.80 -10.37 -1.54
C PHE A 95 -4.38 -11.76 -1.05
N GLY A 96 -3.07 -12.08 -1.03
CA GLY A 96 -2.58 -13.42 -0.63
C GLY A 96 -3.04 -14.51 -1.60
N LYS A 97 -3.46 -14.14 -2.81
CA LYS A 97 -3.88 -15.09 -3.84
C LYS A 97 -2.66 -15.47 -4.64
N HIS A 98 -2.17 -16.69 -4.43
CA HIS A 98 -1.06 -17.22 -5.21
C HIS A 98 -1.44 -17.21 -6.69
N CYS A 99 -0.72 -16.37 -7.41
CA CYS A 99 -0.75 -16.29 -8.85
C CYS A 99 0.27 -17.32 -9.33
N THR A 100 -0.16 -18.57 -9.57
CA THR A 100 0.74 -19.60 -10.08
C THR A 100 1.24 -19.17 -11.45
N SER A 101 2.54 -18.81 -11.51
CA SER A 101 3.48 -18.86 -12.64
C SER A 101 2.93 -18.59 -14.08
N ASN A 102 3.55 -17.64 -14.78
CA ASN A 102 3.48 -17.39 -16.24
C ASN A 102 2.14 -16.96 -16.88
N ALA A 103 0.98 -17.22 -16.27
CA ALA A 103 -0.32 -16.90 -16.89
C ALA A 103 -0.56 -15.37 -17.02
N PHE A 104 -0.15 -14.58 -16.03
CA PHE A 104 -0.38 -13.13 -15.98
C PHE A 104 0.65 -12.32 -16.78
N GLU A 105 1.84 -12.89 -16.98
CA GLU A 105 2.86 -12.32 -17.86
C GLU A 105 2.43 -12.40 -19.33
N LYS A 106 1.60 -13.41 -19.65
CA LYS A 106 1.01 -13.60 -20.98
C LYS A 106 -0.33 -12.88 -21.15
N ASP A 107 -1.16 -12.79 -20.11
CA ASP A 107 -2.46 -12.11 -20.18
C ASP A 107 -2.80 -11.29 -18.92
N HIS A 108 -2.66 -9.97 -19.04
CA HIS A 108 -2.97 -9.01 -18.00
C HIS A 108 -4.47 -8.83 -17.75
N HIS A 109 -5.35 -9.17 -18.71
CA HIS A 109 -6.79 -9.15 -18.51
C HIS A 109 -7.21 -10.19 -17.47
N TYR A 110 -6.55 -11.34 -17.44
CA TYR A 110 -6.75 -12.35 -16.42
C TYR A 110 -6.42 -11.80 -15.01
N ALA A 111 -5.28 -11.11 -14.86
CA ALA A 111 -4.89 -10.44 -13.61
C ALA A 111 -5.95 -9.43 -13.16
N LEU A 112 -6.35 -8.56 -14.07
CA LEU A 112 -7.31 -7.49 -13.79
C LEU A 112 -8.68 -8.06 -13.38
N SER A 113 -9.14 -9.12 -14.05
CA SER A 113 -10.42 -9.75 -13.75
C SER A 113 -10.43 -10.38 -12.34
N HIS A 114 -9.33 -11.04 -11.96
CA HIS A 114 -9.17 -11.63 -10.63
C HIS A 114 -9.02 -10.57 -9.55
N LEU A 115 -8.33 -9.46 -9.86
CA LEU A 115 -8.21 -8.32 -8.95
C LEU A 115 -9.57 -7.68 -8.69
N ARG A 116 -10.36 -7.42 -9.74
CA ARG A 116 -11.73 -6.92 -9.63
C ARG A 116 -12.59 -7.83 -8.76
N LYS A 117 -12.56 -9.15 -9.01
CA LYS A 117 -13.27 -10.14 -8.18
C LYS A 117 -12.80 -10.12 -6.72
N ALA A 118 -11.50 -9.98 -6.47
CA ALA A 118 -10.95 -9.93 -5.12
C ALA A 118 -11.41 -8.67 -4.36
N VAL A 119 -11.44 -7.51 -5.02
CA VAL A 119 -11.93 -6.25 -4.47
C VAL A 119 -13.44 -6.33 -4.19
N SER A 120 -14.24 -6.83 -5.14
CA SER A 120 -15.69 -6.96 -4.96
C SER A 120 -16.08 -8.00 -3.90
N ALA A 121 -15.35 -9.12 -3.78
CA ALA A 121 -15.58 -10.12 -2.73
C ALA A 121 -15.27 -9.57 -1.33
N GLY A 122 -14.34 -8.62 -1.22
CA GLY A 122 -14.12 -7.86 0.01
C GLY A 122 -15.28 -6.93 0.37
N GLY A 123 -16.13 -6.52 -0.59
CA GLY A 123 -17.25 -5.61 -0.35
C GLY A 123 -18.57 -6.26 0.08
N ALA A 124 -18.68 -7.60 0.00
CA ALA A 124 -19.92 -8.33 0.31
C ALA A 124 -20.04 -8.75 1.79
N ARG A 125 -18.97 -8.66 2.59
CA ARG A 125 -19.04 -8.77 4.05
C ARG A 125 -19.48 -7.42 4.61
N LYS A 126 -20.42 -7.41 5.57
CA LYS A 126 -20.90 -6.21 6.26
C LYS A 126 -19.71 -5.29 6.58
N LYS A 127 -19.67 -4.11 5.95
CA LYS A 127 -18.61 -3.09 6.08
C LYS A 127 -18.27 -2.86 7.54
N ALA A 128 -17.18 -3.46 8.00
CA ALA A 128 -16.56 -3.10 9.25
C ALA A 128 -15.43 -2.11 8.93
N PRO A 129 -15.24 -1.05 9.72
CA PRO A 129 -14.11 -0.14 9.54
C PRO A 129 -12.80 -0.94 9.53
N GLY A 130 -11.98 -0.71 8.49
CA GLY A 130 -10.68 -1.35 8.30
C GLY A 130 -10.56 -2.39 7.19
N GLU A 131 -11.53 -2.54 6.27
CA GLU A 131 -11.33 -3.37 5.07
C GLU A 131 -10.47 -2.65 4.00
N MET A 132 -9.63 -3.46 3.37
CA MET A 132 -8.46 -3.09 2.60
C MET A 132 -8.74 -2.03 1.52
N LEU A 133 -8.02 -0.93 1.65
CA LEU A 133 -8.01 0.18 0.70
C LEU A 133 -6.97 -0.09 -0.40
N VAL A 134 -7.38 -0.02 -1.67
CA VAL A 134 -6.43 0.11 -2.77
C VAL A 134 -6.18 1.62 -2.95
N LEU A 135 -4.96 2.06 -2.65
CA LEU A 135 -4.43 3.41 -2.94
C LEU A 135 -3.91 3.46 -4.38
#